data_AF-A0A5C7L0F0-F1
#
_entry.id   AF-A0A5C7L0F0-F1
#
_cell.length_a   1.000
_cell.length_b   1.000
_cell.length_c   1.000
_cell.angle_alpha   90.00
_cell.angle_beta   90.00
_cell.angle_gamma   90.00
#
_symmetry.space_group_name_H-M   'P 1'
#
loop_
_entity.id
_entity.type
_entity.pdbx_description
1 polymer ?
#
loop_
_entity_poly.entity_id
_entity_poly.type
_entity_poly.pdbx_seq_one_letter_code
_entity_poly.pdbx_strand_id
1 'polypeptide(L)'
;MNISAIAKQIGFLLIFLTLSWVLVHFLAVFGIFLGLALPLLHLVFYPHIICFWCRLRGGTHTLKHSLIDSGLIVLLTLISIPIVYLEYRLLISLKKPAEIAQVAQFMIPRKSQYLVGEVFPLKIELMNIPTSINVVQADLSFDPRHIEVVDITTDSTFASFFVQKEYDNTKGYLRISGGTPNPGYRQPTALLATAYFKGKAPGAIELKYLESSLVLANDGQGTNLLNDFPTIPLIITPANQSASPLPSDLTIRNQIQGDKDKTVLSFTEYGGELPPPYSDTLGISLTPTPTPIPHSSNTSKSSVISSLIYYDNIVLEYWKIVSDLLP
;
A
#
# COMPACT_ATOMS: atom_id res chain seq x y z
N MET A 1 33.48 -36.20 7.30
CA MET A 1 32.68 -36.10 6.06
C MET A 1 33.19 -34.89 5.27
N ASN A 2 33.64 -35.06 4.02
CA ASN A 2 34.37 -34.02 3.29
C ASN A 2 33.40 -33.00 2.66
N ILE A 3 33.31 -31.80 3.26
CA ILE A 3 32.39 -30.72 2.86
C ILE A 3 32.56 -30.36 1.37
N SER A 4 33.79 -30.44 0.85
CA SER A 4 34.08 -30.16 -0.56
C SER A 4 33.48 -31.19 -1.53
N ALA A 5 33.41 -32.46 -1.12
CA ALA A 5 32.81 -33.53 -1.92
C ALA A 5 31.28 -33.40 -1.93
N ILE A 6 30.69 -33.04 -0.78
CA ILE A 6 29.24 -32.79 -0.66
C ILE A 6 28.81 -31.58 -1.49
N ALA A 7 29.57 -30.47 -1.44
CA ALA A 7 29.27 -29.28 -2.23
C ALA A 7 29.30 -29.55 -3.75
N LYS A 8 30.27 -30.35 -4.22
CA LYS A 8 30.33 -30.79 -5.62
C LYS A 8 29.14 -31.66 -6.01
N GLN A 9 28.73 -32.57 -5.13
CA GLN A 9 27.58 -33.45 -5.37
C GLN A 9 26.25 -32.67 -5.40
N ILE A 10 26.06 -31.71 -4.49
CA ILE A 10 24.89 -30.81 -4.49
C ILE A 10 24.88 -29.94 -5.75
N GLY A 11 26.04 -29.39 -6.15
CA GLY A 11 26.16 -28.61 -7.39
C GLY A 11 25.78 -29.41 -8.63
N PHE A 12 26.26 -30.65 -8.74
CA PHE A 12 25.89 -31.54 -9.84
C PHE A 12 24.39 -31.86 -9.84
N LEU A 13 23.80 -32.12 -8.67
CA LEU A 13 22.36 -32.39 -8.54
C LEU A 13 21.52 -31.19 -8.99
N LEU A 14 21.88 -29.97 -8.59
CA LEU A 14 21.16 -28.76 -9.00
C LEU A 14 21.23 -28.52 -10.51
N ILE A 15 22.39 -28.75 -11.12
CA ILE A 15 22.56 -28.66 -12.58
C ILE A 15 21.69 -29.70 -13.29
N PHE A 16 21.69 -30.94 -12.79
CA PHE A 16 20.87 -32.00 -13.37
C PHE A 16 19.37 -31.69 -13.25
N LEU A 17 18.92 -31.22 -12.09
CA LEU A 17 17.51 -30.85 -11.86
C LEU A 17 17.08 -29.70 -12.77
N THR A 18 17.91 -28.67 -12.91
CA THR A 18 17.62 -27.52 -13.78
C THR A 18 17.56 -27.92 -15.26
N LEU A 19 18.51 -28.73 -15.75
CA LEU A 19 18.48 -29.22 -17.13
C LEU A 19 17.28 -30.14 -17.40
N SER A 20 16.94 -31.00 -16.45
CA SER A 20 15.76 -31.87 -16.53
C SER A 20 14.47 -31.04 -16.59
N TRP A 21 14.35 -30.02 -15.74
CA TRP A 21 13.21 -29.09 -15.74
C TRP A 21 13.07 -28.36 -17.07
N VAL A 22 14.17 -27.81 -17.62
CA VAL A 22 14.17 -27.14 -18.94
C VAL A 22 13.74 -28.12 -20.04
N LEU A 23 14.25 -29.36 -20.01
CA LEU A 23 13.92 -30.37 -21.01
C LEU A 23 12.43 -30.73 -21.01
N VAL A 24 11.83 -30.92 -19.83
CA VAL A 24 10.40 -31.24 -19.70
C VAL A 24 9.54 -30.11 -20.28
N HIS A 25 9.86 -28.85 -19.96
CA HIS A 25 9.14 -27.69 -20.49
C HIS A 25 9.31 -27.55 -22.02
N PHE A 26 10.53 -27.72 -22.50
CA PHE A 26 10.84 -27.68 -23.93
C PHE A 26 10.05 -28.76 -24.70
N LEU A 27 10.02 -29.99 -24.19
CA LEU A 27 9.25 -31.09 -24.79
C LEU A 27 7.74 -30.84 -24.74
N ALA A 28 7.22 -30.28 -23.65
CA ALA A 28 5.80 -29.96 -23.55
C ALA A 28 5.33 -28.96 -24.63
N VAL A 29 6.19 -28.00 -25.00
CA VAL A 29 5.88 -26.97 -26.01
C VAL A 29 6.21 -27.43 -27.44
N PHE A 30 7.41 -27.96 -27.66
CA PHE A 30 7.93 -28.24 -29.00
C PHE A 30 7.91 -29.73 -29.38
N GLY A 31 7.65 -30.63 -28.44
CA GLY A 31 7.85 -32.06 -28.61
C GLY A 31 6.95 -32.70 -29.68
N ILE A 32 5.71 -32.25 -29.83
CA ILE A 32 4.81 -32.71 -30.92
C ILE A 32 5.39 -32.34 -32.29
N PHE A 33 5.88 -31.10 -32.44
CA PHE A 33 6.49 -30.63 -33.68
C PHE A 33 7.77 -31.39 -34.00
N LEU A 34 8.62 -31.63 -32.99
CA LEU A 34 9.86 -32.41 -33.15
C LEU A 34 9.56 -33.86 -33.53
N GLY A 35 8.56 -34.48 -32.91
CA GLY A 35 8.11 -35.83 -33.24
C GLY A 35 7.68 -35.93 -34.71
N LEU A 36 6.84 -35.01 -35.19
CA LEU A 36 6.36 -35.02 -36.57
C LEU A 36 7.45 -34.62 -37.59
N ALA A 37 8.35 -33.70 -37.23
CA ALA A 37 9.37 -33.19 -38.13
C ALA A 37 10.49 -34.21 -38.39
N LEU A 38 10.87 -35.03 -37.40
CA LEU A 38 11.98 -35.98 -37.53
C LEU A 38 11.86 -36.99 -38.70
N PRO A 39 10.73 -37.71 -38.89
CA PRO A 39 10.59 -38.63 -40.00
C PRO A 39 10.53 -37.90 -41.35
N LEU A 40 9.93 -36.71 -41.40
CA LEU A 40 9.89 -35.88 -42.62
C LEU A 40 11.29 -35.38 -43.00
N LEU A 41 12.06 -34.92 -42.02
CA LEU A 41 13.43 -34.49 -42.22
C LEU A 41 14.26 -35.65 -42.75
N HIS A 42 14.09 -36.86 -42.20
CA HIS A 42 14.80 -38.08 -42.63
C HIS A 42 14.65 -38.37 -44.13
N LEU A 43 13.48 -38.08 -44.71
CA LEU A 43 13.23 -38.27 -46.14
C LEU A 43 13.93 -37.20 -47.01
N VAL A 44 14.12 -35.99 -46.49
CA VAL A 44 14.65 -34.85 -47.25
C VAL A 44 16.18 -34.73 -47.14
N PHE A 45 16.75 -34.97 -45.96
CA PHE A 45 18.18 -34.71 -45.69
C PHE A 45 18.98 -35.98 -45.37
N TYR A 46 18.54 -37.14 -45.86
CA TYR A 46 19.35 -38.36 -45.79
C TYR A 46 20.70 -38.16 -46.51
N PRO A 47 21.86 -38.54 -45.92
CA PRO A 47 22.09 -39.24 -44.65
C PRO A 47 22.49 -38.34 -43.47
N HIS A 48 22.43 -37.01 -43.59
CA HIS A 48 23.05 -36.06 -42.66
C HIS A 48 22.29 -35.79 -41.35
N ILE A 49 21.28 -36.59 -41.01
CA ILE A 49 20.42 -36.36 -39.84
C ILE A 49 20.89 -37.14 -38.62
N ILE A 50 20.78 -36.48 -37.47
CA ILE A 50 21.05 -37.05 -36.15
C ILE A 50 20.07 -38.18 -35.87
N CYS A 51 20.59 -39.40 -35.76
CA CYS A 51 19.86 -40.57 -35.29
C CYS A 51 20.32 -40.91 -33.87
N PHE A 52 19.49 -40.64 -32.87
CA PHE A 52 19.85 -40.85 -31.47
C PHE A 52 20.03 -42.34 -31.18
N TRP A 53 19.13 -43.18 -31.70
CA TRP A 53 19.22 -44.63 -31.52
C TRP A 53 20.45 -45.25 -32.21
N CYS A 54 20.82 -44.74 -33.39
CA CYS A 54 22.01 -45.20 -34.12
C CYS A 54 23.29 -44.89 -33.35
N ARG A 55 23.35 -43.72 -32.69
CA ARG A 55 24.48 -43.29 -31.85
C ARG A 55 24.62 -44.11 -30.57
N LEU A 56 23.51 -44.57 -30.00
CA LEU A 56 23.49 -45.38 -28.77
C LEU A 56 23.85 -46.85 -29.02
N ARG A 57 23.44 -47.42 -30.15
CA ARG A 57 23.54 -48.88 -30.42
C ARG A 57 24.46 -49.28 -31.58
N GLY A 58 25.08 -48.32 -32.26
CA GLY A 58 26.03 -48.58 -33.36
C GLY A 58 25.37 -49.19 -34.60
N GLY A 59 24.31 -48.55 -35.13
CA GLY A 59 23.52 -49.05 -36.26
C GLY A 59 23.57 -48.17 -37.52
N THR A 60 23.09 -48.70 -38.66
CA THR A 60 22.93 -47.95 -39.91
C THR A 60 21.72 -47.03 -39.86
N HIS A 61 21.79 -45.87 -40.52
CA HIS A 61 20.69 -44.91 -40.57
C HIS A 61 19.54 -45.50 -41.41
N THR A 62 18.47 -45.94 -40.74
CA THR A 62 17.25 -46.45 -41.38
C THR A 62 16.03 -45.64 -40.93
N LEU A 63 15.03 -45.54 -41.81
CA LEU A 63 13.76 -44.87 -41.52
C LEU A 63 13.07 -45.45 -40.27
N LYS A 64 13.25 -46.75 -40.01
CA LYS A 64 12.71 -47.41 -38.82
C LYS A 64 13.24 -46.80 -37.52
N HIS A 65 14.54 -46.44 -37.47
CA HIS A 65 15.11 -45.80 -36.27
C HIS A 65 14.59 -44.38 -36.09
N SER A 66 14.39 -43.64 -37.19
CA SER A 66 13.79 -42.31 -37.14
C SER A 66 12.34 -42.34 -36.62
N LEU A 67 11.55 -43.35 -37.01
CA LEU A 67 10.20 -43.56 -36.49
C LEU A 67 10.18 -43.93 -35.00
N ILE A 68 11.15 -44.72 -34.53
CA ILE A 68 11.29 -45.06 -33.11
C ILE A 68 11.65 -43.81 -32.29
N ASP A 69 12.63 -43.02 -32.76
CA ASP A 69 13.03 -41.77 -32.10
C ASP A 69 11.86 -40.77 -32.04
N SER A 70 11.10 -40.64 -33.13
CA SER A 70 9.85 -39.87 -33.18
C SER A 70 8.83 -40.36 -32.15
N GLY A 71 8.59 -41.67 -32.08
CA GLY A 71 7.64 -42.26 -31.13
C GLY A 71 8.03 -41.99 -29.67
N LEU A 72 9.32 -42.07 -29.35
CA LEU A 72 9.84 -41.77 -28.03
C LEU A 72 9.64 -40.29 -27.65
N ILE A 73 9.90 -39.37 -28.58
CA ILE A 73 9.69 -37.93 -28.34
C ILE A 73 8.22 -37.64 -28.10
N VAL A 74 7.31 -38.21 -28.90
CA VAL A 74 5.86 -38.04 -28.69
C VAL A 74 5.44 -38.58 -27.34
N LEU A 75 5.91 -39.77 -26.95
CA LEU A 75 5.62 -40.35 -25.63
C LEU A 75 6.09 -39.46 -24.48
N LEU A 76 7.33 -38.97 -24.53
CA LEU A 76 7.87 -38.06 -23.51
C LEU A 76 7.11 -36.73 -23.49
N THR A 77 6.64 -36.26 -24.63
CA THR A 77 5.81 -35.05 -24.74
C THR A 77 4.46 -35.23 -24.04
N LEU A 78 3.79 -36.36 -24.27
CA LEU A 78 2.51 -36.68 -23.63
C LEU A 78 2.62 -36.79 -22.11
N ILE A 79 3.78 -37.19 -21.59
CA ILE A 79 4.07 -37.18 -20.15
C ILE A 79 4.43 -35.78 -19.65
N SER A 80 5.11 -34.97 -20.46
CA SER A 80 5.56 -33.63 -20.06
C SER A 80 4.40 -32.63 -19.92
N ILE A 81 3.41 -32.68 -20.83
CA ILE A 81 2.24 -31.80 -20.81
C ILE A 81 1.50 -31.81 -19.45
N PRO A 82 1.05 -32.96 -18.89
CA PRO A 82 0.34 -32.97 -17.62
C PRO A 82 1.24 -32.58 -16.43
N ILE A 83 2.54 -32.83 -16.49
CA ILE A 83 3.50 -32.41 -15.44
C ILE A 83 3.56 -30.88 -15.39
N VAL A 84 3.75 -30.23 -16.54
CA VAL A 84 3.82 -28.77 -16.63
C VAL A 84 2.47 -28.15 -16.26
N TYR A 85 1.36 -28.75 -16.67
CA TYR A 85 0.03 -28.30 -16.26
C TYR A 85 -0.17 -28.40 -14.73
N LEU A 86 0.30 -29.48 -14.10
CA LEU A 86 0.22 -29.64 -12.65
C LEU A 86 1.10 -28.62 -11.92
N GLU A 87 2.32 -28.37 -12.40
CA GLU A 87 3.21 -27.34 -11.88
C GLU A 87 2.56 -25.95 -11.97
N TYR A 88 1.97 -25.60 -13.12
CA TYR A 88 1.20 -24.38 -13.30
C TYR A 88 0.06 -24.25 -12.29
N ARG A 89 -0.74 -25.31 -12.12
CA ARG A 89 -1.86 -25.33 -11.15
C ARG A 89 -1.37 -25.17 -9.72
N LEU A 90 -0.24 -25.81 -9.38
CA LEU A 90 0.37 -25.72 -8.06
C LEU A 90 0.91 -24.30 -7.81
N LEU A 91 1.60 -23.69 -8.78
CA LEU A 91 2.12 -22.32 -8.68
C LEU A 91 0.99 -21.29 -8.53
N ILE A 92 -0.12 -21.46 -9.24
CA ILE A 92 -1.31 -20.60 -9.06
C ILE A 92 -1.93 -20.83 -7.67
N SER A 93 -2.02 -22.07 -7.21
CA SER A 93 -2.55 -22.37 -5.87
C SER A 93 -1.66 -21.84 -4.74
N LEU A 94 -0.34 -21.75 -4.96
CA LEU A 94 0.64 -21.23 -4.01
C LEU A 94 0.79 -19.70 -4.08
N LYS A 95 0.57 -19.10 -5.26
CA LYS A 95 0.30 -17.67 -5.41
C LYS A 95 -1.10 -17.36 -4.88
N LYS A 96 -1.32 -17.52 -3.58
CA LYS A 96 -2.22 -16.60 -2.90
C LYS A 96 -1.62 -15.22 -3.15
N PRO A 97 -2.31 -14.27 -3.80
CA PRO A 97 -1.83 -12.91 -3.74
C PRO A 97 -1.64 -12.63 -2.25
N ALA A 98 -0.43 -12.25 -1.85
CA ALA A 98 -0.31 -11.37 -0.71
C ALA A 98 -1.00 -10.10 -1.17
N GLU A 99 -2.32 -10.09 -1.06
CA GLU A 99 -3.12 -8.92 -1.16
C GLU A 99 -2.65 -8.09 0.03
N ILE A 100 -1.62 -7.26 -0.20
CA ILE A 100 -1.63 -5.96 0.45
C ILE A 100 -2.89 -5.34 -0.15
N ALA A 101 -4.05 -5.66 0.43
CA ALA A 101 -5.29 -5.01 0.12
C ALA A 101 -4.94 -3.54 0.28
N GLN A 102 -4.81 -2.83 -0.83
CA GLN A 102 -4.63 -1.40 -0.74
C GLN A 102 -5.98 -0.93 -0.23
N VAL A 103 -6.02 -0.54 1.05
CA VAL A 103 -7.25 -0.24 1.77
C VAL A 103 -7.48 1.26 1.67
N ALA A 104 -8.68 1.67 1.30
CA ALA A 104 -9.10 3.05 1.47
C ALA A 104 -9.20 3.36 2.97
N GLN A 105 -8.74 4.53 3.40
CA GLN A 105 -8.71 4.92 4.80
C GLN A 105 -9.38 6.27 5.00
N PHE A 106 -10.09 6.44 6.11
CA PHE A 106 -10.56 7.76 6.53
C PHE A 106 -9.39 8.60 7.05
N MET A 107 -9.31 9.85 6.59
CA MET A 107 -8.27 10.78 7.01
C MET A 107 -8.57 11.34 8.42
N ILE A 108 -7.55 11.38 9.26
CA ILE A 108 -7.62 11.99 10.60
C ILE A 108 -7.18 13.47 10.48
N PRO A 109 -7.98 14.42 10.97
CA PRO A 109 -7.63 15.84 10.94
C PRO A 109 -6.41 16.15 11.83
N ARG A 110 -5.59 17.11 11.39
CA ARG A 110 -4.39 17.54 12.16
C ARG A 110 -4.74 18.42 13.36
N LYS A 111 -5.83 19.19 13.29
CA LYS A 111 -6.30 20.05 14.39
C LYS A 111 -7.27 19.26 15.26
N SER A 112 -6.94 19.13 16.54
CA SER A 112 -7.72 18.37 17.53
C SER A 112 -8.19 19.21 18.73
N GLN A 113 -7.91 20.52 18.77
CA GLN A 113 -8.25 21.38 19.92
C GLN A 113 -9.24 22.47 19.51
N TYR A 114 -10.33 22.62 20.27
CA TYR A 114 -11.42 23.56 20.01
C TYR A 114 -11.96 24.16 21.32
N LEU A 115 -12.55 25.34 21.26
CA LEU A 115 -13.14 25.99 22.44
C LEU A 115 -14.60 25.54 22.66
N VAL A 116 -15.07 25.64 23.91
CA VAL A 116 -16.51 25.58 24.20
C VAL A 116 -17.23 26.71 23.43
N GLY A 117 -18.32 26.37 22.74
CA GLY A 117 -19.10 27.28 21.91
C GLY A 117 -18.58 27.47 20.48
N GLU A 118 -17.33 27.08 20.19
CA GLU A 118 -16.76 27.12 18.84
C GLU A 118 -17.46 26.09 17.95
N VAL A 119 -17.85 26.51 16.74
CA VAL A 119 -18.28 25.62 15.67
C VAL A 119 -17.09 25.33 14.78
N PHE A 120 -16.76 24.05 14.59
CA PHE A 120 -15.60 23.62 13.81
C PHE A 120 -15.96 22.58 12.75
N PRO A 121 -15.31 22.65 11.56
CA PRO A 121 -15.55 21.68 10.49
C PRO A 121 -14.73 20.40 10.69
N LEU A 122 -15.37 19.26 10.53
CA LEU A 122 -14.76 17.95 10.37
C LEU A 122 -14.99 17.45 8.95
N LYS A 123 -13.92 17.36 8.17
CA LYS A 123 -13.96 16.77 6.82
C LYS A 123 -13.94 15.25 6.91
N ILE A 124 -14.99 14.62 6.39
CA ILE A 124 -15.07 13.17 6.22
C ILE A 124 -14.46 12.86 4.85
N GLU A 125 -13.15 12.63 4.84
CA GLU A 125 -12.36 12.46 3.63
C GLU A 125 -11.66 11.10 3.64
N LEU A 126 -11.59 10.48 2.47
CA LEU A 126 -10.87 9.24 2.21
C LEU A 126 -9.51 9.52 1.58
N MET A 127 -8.56 8.64 1.87
CA MET A 127 -7.22 8.62 1.27
C MET A 127 -6.82 7.17 0.92
N ASN A 128 -5.73 7.03 0.15
CA ASN A 128 -5.18 5.74 -0.29
C ASN A 128 -6.19 4.88 -1.07
N ILE A 129 -7.07 5.52 -1.86
CA ILE A 129 -8.09 4.80 -2.62
C ILE A 129 -7.41 4.03 -3.78
N PRO A 130 -7.49 2.68 -3.80
CA PRO A 130 -6.68 1.85 -4.71
C PRO A 130 -7.25 1.75 -6.12
N THR A 131 -8.58 1.84 -6.22
CA THR A 131 -9.37 1.55 -7.41
C THR A 131 -10.57 2.49 -7.44
N SER A 132 -11.35 2.46 -8.53
CA SER A 132 -12.55 3.28 -8.60
C SER A 132 -13.54 2.88 -7.51
N ILE A 133 -14.10 3.85 -6.79
CA ILE A 133 -15.17 3.66 -5.82
C ILE A 133 -16.50 4.18 -6.35
N ASN A 134 -17.62 3.65 -5.88
CA ASN A 134 -18.96 4.13 -6.25
C ASN A 134 -19.82 4.55 -5.06
N VAL A 135 -19.64 3.94 -3.89
CA VAL A 135 -20.44 4.21 -2.70
C VAL A 135 -19.53 4.32 -1.48
N VAL A 136 -19.79 5.33 -0.65
CA VAL A 136 -19.14 5.49 0.65
C VAL A 136 -20.20 5.76 1.70
N GLN A 137 -20.12 5.02 2.80
CA GLN A 137 -20.89 5.25 4.02
C GLN A 137 -19.93 5.52 5.16
N ALA A 138 -20.13 6.63 5.86
CA ALA A 138 -19.40 6.97 7.07
C ALA A 138 -20.38 7.08 8.24
N ASP A 139 -20.16 6.24 9.23
CA ASP A 139 -20.90 6.22 10.49
C ASP A 139 -19.96 6.66 11.61
N LEU A 140 -20.32 7.74 12.28
CA LEU A 140 -19.52 8.35 13.34
C LEU A 140 -20.28 8.30 14.66
N SER A 141 -19.57 7.94 15.73
CA SER A 141 -20.04 8.09 17.10
C SER A 141 -19.23 9.15 17.83
N PHE A 142 -19.93 9.96 18.63
CA PHE A 142 -19.36 11.03 19.44
C PHE A 142 -20.04 11.13 20.81
N ASP A 143 -19.41 11.80 21.78
CA ASP A 143 -20.01 12.04 23.09
C ASP A 143 -20.92 13.29 23.07
N PRO A 144 -22.26 13.12 23.19
CA PRO A 144 -23.22 14.22 23.11
C PRO A 144 -23.17 15.19 24.32
N ARG A 145 -22.43 14.83 25.38
CA ARG A 145 -22.21 15.70 26.54
C ARG A 145 -21.21 16.82 26.22
N HIS A 146 -20.25 16.54 25.34
CA HIS A 146 -19.12 17.42 25.06
C HIS A 146 -19.22 18.11 23.71
N ILE A 147 -19.82 17.47 22.70
CA ILE A 147 -20.01 18.05 21.37
C ILE A 147 -21.39 17.72 20.79
N GLU A 148 -21.84 18.52 19.83
CA GLU A 148 -23.03 18.26 19.03
C GLU A 148 -22.78 18.61 17.56
N VAL A 149 -23.50 17.94 16.67
CA VAL A 149 -23.53 18.26 15.24
C VAL A 149 -24.51 19.42 15.03
N VAL A 150 -24.02 20.48 14.39
CA VAL A 150 -24.82 21.66 14.02
C VAL A 150 -25.38 21.51 12.62
N ASP A 151 -24.54 21.07 11.68
CA ASP A 151 -24.90 20.94 10.27
C ASP A 151 -23.98 19.94 9.56
N ILE A 152 -24.40 19.48 8.39
CA ILE A 152 -23.59 18.67 7.47
C ILE A 152 -23.71 19.31 6.09
N THR A 153 -22.58 19.67 5.49
CA THR A 153 -22.51 20.17 4.11
C THR A 153 -21.87 19.13 3.20
N THR A 154 -22.25 19.17 1.94
CA THR A 154 -21.77 18.23 0.91
C THR A 154 -21.04 18.99 -0.20
N ASP A 155 -20.48 20.15 0.13
CA ASP A 155 -19.76 20.97 -0.84
C ASP A 155 -18.45 20.28 -1.25
N SER A 156 -18.15 20.31 -2.55
CA SER A 156 -16.95 19.64 -3.12
C SER A 156 -16.89 18.13 -2.88
N THR A 157 -18.02 17.49 -2.61
CA THR A 157 -18.10 16.03 -2.47
C THR A 157 -17.82 15.29 -3.78
N PHE A 158 -17.31 14.06 -3.69
CA PHE A 158 -17.23 13.16 -4.84
C PHE A 158 -18.60 12.56 -5.22
N ALA A 159 -19.55 12.54 -4.28
CA ALA A 159 -20.84 11.87 -4.43
C ALA A 159 -21.82 12.73 -5.25
N SER A 160 -22.44 12.13 -6.26
CA SER A 160 -23.48 12.78 -7.06
C SER A 160 -24.87 12.75 -6.40
N PHE A 161 -25.09 11.80 -5.49
CA PHE A 161 -26.33 11.66 -4.73
C PHE A 161 -26.05 11.14 -3.32
N PHE A 162 -26.98 11.38 -2.39
CA PHE A 162 -26.92 10.90 -1.02
C PHE A 162 -28.14 10.06 -0.69
N VAL A 163 -27.91 8.89 -0.10
CA VAL A 163 -28.96 7.98 0.37
C VAL A 163 -29.37 8.34 1.79
N GLN A 164 -28.39 8.65 2.64
CA GLN A 164 -28.59 9.01 4.05
C GLN A 164 -27.69 10.20 4.41
N LYS A 165 -28.25 11.11 5.20
CA LYS A 165 -27.57 12.29 5.76
C LYS A 165 -28.32 12.67 7.03
N GLU A 166 -27.99 12.00 8.12
CA GLU A 166 -28.71 12.13 9.39
C GLU A 166 -27.76 12.13 10.58
N TYR A 167 -28.17 12.79 11.65
CA TYR A 167 -27.44 12.81 12.91
C TYR A 167 -28.42 12.86 14.08
N ASP A 168 -28.02 12.29 15.20
CA ASP A 168 -28.78 12.26 16.45
C ASP A 168 -27.87 12.76 17.58
N ASN A 169 -28.07 14.02 17.97
CA ASN A 169 -27.33 14.67 19.06
C ASN A 169 -27.71 14.15 20.44
N THR A 170 -28.78 13.36 20.58
CA THR A 170 -29.13 12.72 21.86
C THR A 170 -28.37 11.41 22.05
N LYS A 171 -28.19 10.65 20.96
CA LYS A 171 -27.44 9.38 20.96
C LYS A 171 -25.95 9.54 20.67
N GLY A 172 -25.54 10.67 20.12
CA GLY A 172 -24.14 10.90 19.74
C GLY A 172 -23.76 10.16 18.47
N TYR A 173 -24.58 10.28 17.42
CA TYR A 173 -24.45 9.52 16.19
C TYR A 173 -24.59 10.41 14.95
N LEU A 174 -23.79 10.14 13.92
CA LEU A 174 -23.90 10.76 12.60
C LEU A 174 -23.72 9.68 11.53
N ARG A 175 -24.61 9.66 10.55
CA ARG A 175 -24.50 8.80 9.36
C ARG A 175 -24.61 9.62 8.09
N ILE A 176 -23.68 9.37 7.18
CA ILE A 176 -23.73 9.88 5.83
C ILE A 176 -23.37 8.80 4.83
N SER A 177 -24.24 8.59 3.84
CA SER A 177 -24.07 7.60 2.78
C SER A 177 -24.32 8.27 1.44
N GLY A 178 -23.32 8.23 0.57
CA GLY A 178 -23.35 8.89 -0.73
C GLY A 178 -22.70 8.03 -1.80
N GLY A 179 -23.08 8.29 -3.05
CA GLY A 179 -22.57 7.53 -4.18
C GLY A 179 -22.50 8.30 -5.49
N THR A 180 -21.82 7.68 -6.45
CA THR A 180 -21.64 8.17 -7.80
C THR A 180 -21.83 7.01 -8.80
N PRO A 181 -22.55 7.22 -9.91
CA PRO A 181 -22.79 6.19 -10.91
C PRO A 181 -21.50 5.81 -11.66
N ASN A 182 -21.60 4.80 -12.52
CA ASN A 182 -20.52 4.45 -13.45
C ASN A 182 -20.08 5.67 -14.27
N PRO A 183 -18.76 5.91 -14.45
CA PRO A 183 -17.64 4.97 -14.25
C PRO A 183 -17.04 4.94 -12.83
N GLY A 184 -17.68 5.58 -11.84
CA GLY A 184 -17.18 5.70 -10.47
C GLY A 184 -16.19 6.85 -10.27
N TYR A 185 -15.69 7.01 -9.05
CA TYR A 185 -14.69 8.01 -8.68
C TYR A 185 -13.29 7.40 -8.58
N ARG A 186 -12.29 8.03 -9.23
CA ARG A 186 -10.95 7.45 -9.48
C ARG A 186 -9.77 8.26 -8.95
N GLN A 187 -9.98 9.19 -8.02
CA GLN A 187 -8.87 9.95 -7.43
C GLN A 187 -8.35 9.27 -6.15
N PRO A 188 -7.08 9.48 -5.78
CA PRO A 188 -6.48 8.89 -4.58
C PRO A 188 -7.10 9.39 -3.27
N THR A 189 -7.75 10.56 -3.30
CA THR A 189 -8.49 11.14 -2.18
C THR A 189 -9.91 11.50 -2.59
N ALA A 190 -10.87 11.38 -1.67
CA ALA A 190 -12.28 11.68 -1.91
C ALA A 190 -12.93 12.34 -0.69
N LEU A 191 -13.49 13.53 -0.84
CA LEU A 191 -14.30 14.15 0.20
C LEU A 191 -15.73 13.62 0.11
N LEU A 192 -16.25 13.02 1.18
CA LEU A 192 -17.66 12.60 1.25
C LEU A 192 -18.54 13.77 1.69
N ALA A 193 -18.19 14.42 2.80
CA ALA A 193 -18.93 15.55 3.37
C ALA A 193 -18.10 16.30 4.41
N THR A 194 -18.58 17.48 4.81
CA THR A 194 -18.06 18.23 5.94
C THR A 194 -19.14 18.36 7.01
N ALA A 195 -18.91 17.75 8.17
CA ALA A 195 -19.79 17.86 9.33
C ALA A 195 -19.29 19.00 10.23
N TYR A 196 -20.19 19.89 10.65
CA TYR A 196 -19.89 20.98 11.57
C TYR A 196 -20.28 20.58 12.98
N PHE A 197 -19.29 20.51 13.87
CA PHE A 197 -19.48 20.20 15.28
C PHE A 197 -19.37 21.47 16.12
N LYS A 198 -20.03 21.50 17.27
CA LYS A 198 -19.93 22.56 18.25
C LYS A 198 -19.51 22.02 19.60
N GLY A 199 -18.55 22.69 20.26
CA GLY A 199 -18.16 22.40 21.64
C GLY A 199 -19.26 22.79 22.63
N LYS A 200 -19.69 21.85 23.48
CA LYS A 200 -20.69 22.07 24.54
C LYS A 200 -20.08 22.16 25.93
N ALA A 201 -19.14 21.27 26.22
CA ALA A 201 -18.49 21.17 27.53
C ALA A 201 -17.00 20.86 27.36
N PRO A 202 -16.14 21.36 28.26
CA PRO A 202 -14.71 21.09 28.20
C PRO A 202 -14.42 19.63 28.54
N GLY A 203 -13.43 19.03 27.87
CA GLY A 203 -13.04 17.64 28.08
C GLY A 203 -12.24 17.06 26.92
N ALA A 204 -11.47 16.02 27.19
CA ALA A 204 -10.86 15.18 26.15
C ALA A 204 -11.86 14.11 25.74
N ILE A 205 -12.14 14.00 24.44
CA ILE A 205 -13.12 13.09 23.87
C ILE A 205 -12.59 12.41 22.61
N GLU A 206 -13.26 11.37 22.18
CA GLU A 206 -12.94 10.60 20.99
C GLU A 206 -14.15 10.57 20.06
N LEU A 207 -13.92 10.89 18.79
CA LEU A 207 -14.89 10.67 17.72
C LEU A 207 -14.47 9.43 16.93
N LYS A 208 -15.37 8.46 16.79
CA LYS A 208 -15.03 7.12 16.26
C LYS A 208 -15.76 6.84 14.97
N TYR A 209 -15.03 6.41 13.95
CA TYR A 209 -15.65 5.71 12.83
C TYR A 209 -16.13 4.34 13.31
N LEU A 210 -17.36 3.98 12.98
CA LEU A 210 -17.98 2.72 13.38
C LEU A 210 -17.75 1.65 12.32
N GLU A 211 -17.76 0.38 12.73
CA GLU A 211 -17.59 -0.80 11.86
C GLU A 211 -18.64 -0.90 10.74
N SER A 212 -19.78 -0.20 10.90
CA SER A 212 -20.82 -0.07 9.89
C SER A 212 -20.48 0.92 8.76
N SER A 213 -19.32 1.57 8.81
CA SER A 213 -18.80 2.39 7.71
C SER A 213 -18.30 1.50 6.57
N LEU A 214 -18.44 1.94 5.33
CA LEU A 214 -18.15 1.14 4.13
C LEU A 214 -17.55 2.02 3.04
N VAL A 215 -16.62 1.46 2.27
CA VAL A 215 -16.10 2.07 1.03
C VAL A 215 -16.18 1.01 -0.06
N LEU A 216 -17.12 1.13 -1.00
CA LEU A 216 -17.37 0.08 -1.99
C LEU A 216 -16.67 0.37 -3.31
N ALA A 217 -15.99 -0.65 -3.84
CA ALA A 217 -15.40 -0.64 -5.16
C ALA A 217 -16.47 -0.59 -6.26
N ASN A 218 -16.17 0.12 -7.33
CA ASN A 218 -17.00 0.15 -8.53
C ASN A 218 -16.71 -1.05 -9.45
N ASP A 219 -16.90 -2.26 -8.94
CA ASP A 219 -16.58 -3.54 -9.60
C ASP A 219 -17.82 -4.41 -9.91
N GLY A 220 -19.01 -3.93 -9.54
CA GLY A 220 -20.28 -4.66 -9.68
C GLY A 220 -20.50 -5.76 -8.63
N GLN A 221 -19.54 -6.04 -7.76
CA GLN A 221 -19.62 -7.01 -6.67
C GLN A 221 -19.81 -6.34 -5.31
N GLY A 222 -19.52 -5.04 -5.20
CA GLY A 222 -19.65 -4.30 -3.94
C GLY A 222 -18.53 -4.65 -2.96
N THR A 223 -17.33 -4.90 -3.46
CA THR A 223 -16.16 -5.20 -2.61
C THR A 223 -15.87 -4.05 -1.66
N ASN A 224 -15.84 -4.32 -0.35
CA ASN A 224 -15.47 -3.32 0.64
C ASN A 224 -13.95 -3.13 0.66
N LEU A 225 -13.53 -1.88 0.51
CA LEU A 225 -12.14 -1.44 0.49
C LEU A 225 -11.69 -0.83 1.82
N LEU A 226 -12.53 -0.84 2.86
CA LEU A 226 -12.23 -0.32 4.19
C LEU A 226 -11.94 -1.45 5.18
N ASN A 227 -10.78 -1.40 5.84
CA ASN A 227 -10.36 -2.38 6.85
C ASN A 227 -10.05 -1.76 8.23
N ASP A 228 -9.94 -0.44 8.31
CA ASP A 228 -9.60 0.28 9.53
C ASP A 228 -10.65 1.35 9.85
N PHE A 229 -10.96 1.49 11.14
CA PHE A 229 -11.93 2.45 11.66
C PHE A 229 -11.22 3.40 12.63
N PRO A 230 -10.67 4.53 12.13
CA PRO A 230 -9.85 5.39 12.96
C PRO A 230 -10.67 6.08 14.05
N THR A 231 -9.98 6.46 15.12
CA THR A 231 -10.51 7.32 16.18
C THR A 231 -9.83 8.68 16.10
N ILE A 232 -10.62 9.74 16.15
CA ILE A 232 -10.17 11.13 16.13
C ILE A 232 -10.17 11.65 17.57
N PRO A 233 -9.00 11.86 18.19
CA PRO A 233 -8.92 12.48 19.50
C PRO A 233 -9.22 13.97 19.39
N LEU A 234 -10.08 14.48 20.27
CA LEU A 234 -10.46 15.88 20.35
C LEU A 234 -10.32 16.39 21.79
N ILE A 235 -9.96 17.65 21.94
CA ILE A 235 -9.89 18.33 23.23
C ILE A 235 -10.74 19.60 23.12
N ILE A 236 -11.79 19.66 23.93
CA ILE A 236 -12.58 20.87 24.09
C ILE A 236 -12.05 21.63 25.31
N THR A 237 -11.54 22.84 25.11
CA THR A 237 -11.04 23.72 26.16
C THR A 237 -12.09 24.76 26.53
N PRO A 238 -12.11 25.24 27.79
CA PRO A 238 -13.01 26.34 28.17
C PRO A 238 -12.76 27.56 27.28
N ALA A 239 -13.83 28.24 26.86
CA ALA A 239 -13.70 29.54 26.23
C ALA A 239 -12.94 30.48 27.18
N ASN A 240 -11.79 30.99 26.73
CA ASN A 240 -10.96 31.87 27.54
C ASN A 240 -11.82 33.09 27.94
N GLN A 241 -12.14 33.24 29.23
CA GLN A 241 -12.81 34.44 29.72
C GLN A 241 -11.82 35.59 29.53
N SER A 242 -12.04 36.40 28.49
CA SER A 242 -11.32 37.67 28.33
C SER A 242 -11.60 38.52 29.57
N ALA A 243 -10.55 38.77 30.34
CA ALA A 243 -10.43 39.70 31.45
C ALA A 243 -11.55 39.67 32.50
N SER A 244 -11.28 39.02 33.65
CA SER A 244 -11.77 39.59 34.91
C SER A 244 -11.35 41.07 34.95
N PRO A 245 -12.23 42.02 35.32
CA PRO A 245 -11.81 43.41 35.46
C PRO A 245 -10.62 43.44 36.42
N LEU A 246 -9.56 44.13 35.99
CA LEU A 246 -8.38 44.41 36.81
C LEU A 246 -8.88 44.90 38.18
N PRO A 247 -8.44 44.32 39.32
CA PRO A 247 -8.83 44.82 40.63
C PRO A 247 -8.50 46.30 40.70
N SER A 248 -9.53 47.14 40.70
CA SER A 248 -9.38 48.59 40.82
C SER A 248 -9.21 48.94 42.29
N ASP A 249 -8.21 48.37 42.95
CA ASP A 249 -7.82 48.83 44.29
C ASP A 249 -6.37 48.45 44.62
N LEU A 250 -5.44 49.27 44.14
CA LEU A 250 -4.16 49.46 44.81
C LEU A 250 -4.21 50.81 45.52
N THR A 251 -5.01 50.91 46.61
CA THR A 251 -4.85 52.01 47.55
C THR A 251 -3.51 51.87 48.28
N ILE A 252 -2.52 52.64 47.83
CA ILE A 252 -1.28 52.87 48.56
C ILE A 252 -1.63 53.62 49.85
N ARG A 253 -1.57 52.94 51.01
CA ARG A 253 -1.57 53.62 52.32
C ARG A 253 -0.18 54.21 52.56
N ASN A 254 -0.06 55.52 52.38
CA ASN A 254 1.05 56.28 52.95
C ASN A 254 0.80 56.47 54.45
N GLN A 255 1.32 55.56 55.29
CA GLN A 255 1.65 55.90 56.67
C GLN A 255 3.14 56.19 56.75
N ILE A 256 3.47 57.48 56.84
CA ILE A 256 4.78 57.92 57.30
C ILE A 256 4.64 58.21 58.79
N GLN A 257 5.38 57.49 59.64
CA GLN A 257 5.76 57.95 60.96
C GLN A 257 7.28 57.75 61.03
N GLY A 258 8.00 58.87 60.99
CA GLY A 258 9.43 58.90 60.69
C GLY A 258 10.31 58.35 61.80
N ASP A 259 11.52 57.95 61.39
CA ASP A 259 12.70 58.10 62.21
C ASP A 259 13.89 58.50 61.33
N LYS A 260 14.73 59.34 61.90
CA LYS A 260 15.81 60.08 61.24
C LYS A 260 17.05 59.19 61.16
N ASP A 261 17.43 58.76 59.95
CA ASP A 261 18.77 58.98 59.39
C ASP A 261 19.02 58.12 58.15
N LYS A 262 19.42 58.81 57.08
CA LYS A 262 20.18 58.36 55.90
C LYS A 262 19.82 57.00 55.29
N THR A 263 18.99 57.02 54.25
CA THR A 263 19.36 56.41 52.96
C THR A 263 18.65 57.16 51.84
N VAL A 264 19.44 57.77 50.95
CA VAL A 264 18.97 58.45 49.74
C VAL A 264 18.60 57.37 48.72
N LEU A 265 17.34 57.26 48.33
CA LEU A 265 16.94 56.58 47.10
C LEU A 265 16.76 57.63 46.02
N SER A 266 17.82 57.84 45.24
CA SER A 266 17.82 58.66 44.03
C SER A 266 17.17 57.88 42.91
N PHE A 267 16.07 58.40 42.37
CA PHE A 267 15.54 57.95 41.10
C PHE A 267 16.36 58.58 39.98
N THR A 268 17.06 57.77 39.20
CA THR A 268 17.53 58.16 37.87
C THR A 268 16.70 57.42 36.84
N GLU A 269 15.86 58.21 36.19
CA GLU A 269 15.18 57.94 34.93
C GLU A 269 16.22 57.73 33.82
N TYR A 270 16.13 56.62 33.08
CA TYR A 270 16.82 56.48 31.80
C TYR A 270 15.95 55.62 30.87
N GLY A 271 15.29 56.29 29.93
CA GLY A 271 14.86 55.68 28.68
C GLY A 271 16.06 55.55 27.74
N GLY A 272 16.07 54.50 26.93
CA GLY A 272 17.04 54.33 25.85
C GLY A 272 17.59 52.91 25.76
N GLU A 273 17.18 52.22 24.69
CA GLU A 273 17.84 51.15 23.94
C GLU A 273 18.99 50.36 24.59
N LEU A 274 18.83 49.03 24.62
CA LEU A 274 19.88 48.07 24.94
C LEU A 274 20.72 47.73 23.69
N PRO A 275 22.07 47.86 23.74
CA PRO A 275 22.98 47.08 22.91
C PRO A 275 23.78 46.00 23.71
N PRO A 276 24.33 44.97 23.03
CA PRO A 276 24.75 43.67 23.60
C PRO A 276 26.25 43.60 23.96
N PRO A 277 26.78 42.47 24.52
CA PRO A 277 27.51 41.51 23.65
C PRO A 277 27.65 40.02 24.11
N TYR A 278 27.71 39.12 23.10
CA TYR A 278 28.49 37.85 22.90
C TYR A 278 28.38 36.65 23.88
N SER A 279 28.46 35.36 23.50
CA SER A 279 29.03 34.71 22.30
C SER A 279 28.45 33.32 22.01
N ASP A 280 28.16 33.06 20.73
CA ASP A 280 27.95 31.73 20.13
C ASP A 280 29.26 30.95 20.00
N THR A 281 29.23 29.68 20.41
CA THR A 281 30.17 28.65 19.94
C THR A 281 29.38 27.43 19.50
N LEU A 282 29.10 27.36 18.20
CA LEU A 282 29.40 26.25 17.29
C LEU A 282 28.65 26.51 15.96
N GLY A 283 29.40 26.96 14.95
CA GLY A 283 28.97 26.85 13.54
C GLY A 283 28.71 25.37 13.21
N ILE A 284 27.99 25.02 12.14
CA ILE A 284 28.30 25.36 10.75
C ILE A 284 27.01 25.26 9.90
N SER A 285 26.83 26.25 9.04
CA SER A 285 25.92 26.28 7.89
C SER A 285 26.20 25.13 6.92
N LEU A 286 25.17 24.46 6.39
CA LEU A 286 25.19 23.89 5.03
C LEU A 286 23.80 23.89 4.37
N THR A 287 23.74 24.63 3.26
CA THR A 287 22.85 24.59 2.10
C THR A 287 22.48 23.15 1.64
N PRO A 288 21.28 22.89 1.11
CA PRO A 288 20.95 21.59 0.54
C PRO A 288 21.47 21.48 -0.90
N THR A 289 22.57 20.76 -1.10
CA THR A 289 22.98 20.20 -2.39
C THR A 289 22.64 18.70 -2.41
N PRO A 290 21.98 18.16 -3.45
CA PRO A 290 21.61 16.76 -3.52
C PRO A 290 22.83 15.91 -3.91
N THR A 291 23.10 14.86 -3.14
CA THR A 291 24.17 13.88 -3.44
C THR A 291 23.54 12.49 -3.63
N PRO A 292 24.03 11.68 -4.59
CA PRO A 292 23.28 10.59 -5.20
C PRO A 292 23.27 9.30 -4.37
N ILE A 293 22.24 8.50 -4.64
CA ILE A 293 22.02 7.14 -4.15
C ILE A 293 23.23 6.24 -4.51
N PRO A 294 23.77 5.43 -3.58
CA PRO A 294 24.82 4.47 -3.92
C PRO A 294 24.21 3.29 -4.69
N HIS A 295 24.65 3.10 -5.93
CA HIS A 295 24.42 1.88 -6.68
C HIS A 295 25.14 0.69 -6.01
N SER A 296 24.35 -0.22 -5.44
CA SER A 296 24.78 -1.55 -5.05
C SER A 296 25.04 -2.38 -6.32
N SER A 297 26.31 -2.61 -6.62
CA SER A 297 26.77 -3.52 -7.67
C SER A 297 26.72 -4.97 -7.15
N ASN A 298 25.61 -5.67 -7.41
CA ASN A 298 25.51 -7.14 -7.30
C ASN A 298 25.03 -7.74 -8.63
N THR A 299 25.65 -7.32 -9.74
CA THR A 299 25.39 -7.79 -11.10
C THR A 299 26.29 -8.97 -11.46
N SER A 300 25.94 -10.16 -10.98
CA SER A 300 26.39 -11.41 -11.62
C SER A 300 25.46 -12.58 -11.29
N LYS A 301 25.03 -12.73 -10.04
CA LYS A 301 24.06 -13.78 -9.65
C LYS A 301 22.60 -13.43 -9.95
N SER A 302 22.29 -12.13 -10.03
CA SER A 302 20.95 -11.63 -10.33
C SER A 302 20.54 -11.87 -11.79
N SER A 303 21.47 -11.87 -12.77
CA SER A 303 21.11 -11.99 -14.19
C SER A 303 20.65 -13.40 -14.58
N VAL A 304 21.18 -14.44 -13.94
CA VAL A 304 20.77 -15.83 -14.19
C VAL A 304 19.40 -16.10 -13.58
N ILE A 305 19.15 -15.61 -12.36
CA ILE A 305 17.87 -15.74 -11.68
C ILE A 305 16.79 -14.91 -12.41
N SER A 306 17.11 -13.68 -12.86
CA SER A 306 16.17 -12.87 -13.63
C SER A 306 15.86 -13.48 -14.99
N SER A 307 16.82 -14.14 -15.63
CA SER A 307 16.60 -14.86 -16.89
C SER A 307 15.68 -16.07 -16.68
N LEU A 308 15.89 -16.85 -15.63
CA LEU A 308 15.02 -17.98 -15.29
C LEU A 308 13.58 -17.53 -14.97
N ILE A 309 13.42 -16.44 -14.21
CA ILE A 309 12.10 -15.84 -13.92
C ILE A 309 11.44 -15.30 -15.21
N TYR A 310 12.22 -14.75 -16.13
CA TYR A 310 11.71 -14.28 -17.42
C TYR A 310 11.19 -15.43 -18.30
N TYR A 311 11.94 -16.54 -18.39
CA TYR A 311 11.48 -17.74 -19.12
C TYR A 311 10.29 -18.40 -18.43
N ASP A 312 10.27 -18.45 -17.09
CA ASP A 312 9.14 -18.95 -16.31
C ASP A 312 7.86 -18.16 -16.62
N ASN A 313 7.94 -16.83 -16.62
CA ASN A 313 6.78 -15.97 -16.95
C ASN A 313 6.27 -16.18 -18.39
N ILE A 314 7.16 -16.36 -19.38
CA ILE A 314 6.76 -16.65 -20.77
C ILE A 314 6.03 -17.99 -20.86
N VAL A 315 6.54 -19.01 -20.16
CA VAL A 315 5.91 -20.33 -20.12
C VAL A 315 4.55 -20.25 -19.43
N LEU A 316 4.44 -19.53 -18.31
CA LEU A 316 3.18 -19.30 -17.61
C LEU A 316 2.16 -18.56 -18.48
N GLU A 317 2.58 -17.56 -19.25
CA GLU A 317 1.71 -16.80 -20.16
C GLU A 317 1.19 -17.66 -21.32
N TYR A 318 2.06 -18.50 -21.90
CA TYR A 318 1.66 -19.47 -22.92
C TYR A 318 0.60 -20.45 -22.39
N TRP A 319 0.82 -21.04 -21.20
CA TRP A 319 -0.14 -22.00 -20.64
C TRP A 319 -1.46 -21.35 -20.19
N LYS A 320 -1.43 -20.09 -19.78
CA LYS A 320 -2.65 -19.31 -19.52
C LYS A 320 -3.49 -19.14 -20.79
N ILE A 321 -2.85 -18.76 -21.89
CA ILE A 321 -3.52 -18.63 -23.20
C ILE A 321 -4.10 -19.99 -23.64
N VAL A 322 -3.34 -21.07 -23.49
CA VAL A 322 -3.80 -22.44 -23.81
C VAL A 322 -4.97 -22.86 -22.92
N SER A 323 -4.97 -22.54 -21.63
CA SER A 323 -6.09 -22.84 -20.73
C SER A 323 -7.35 -22.05 -21.06
N ASP A 324 -7.22 -20.79 -21.48
CA ASP A 324 -8.36 -19.95 -21.86
C ASP A 324 -8.99 -20.39 -23.22
N LEU A 325 -8.28 -21.19 -24.02
CA LEU A 325 -8.72 -21.76 -25.29
C LEU A 325 -9.40 -23.15 -25.16
N LEU A 326 -9.30 -23.79 -24.01
CA LEU A 326 -9.94 -25.08 -23.72
C LEU A 326 -11.21 -24.83 -22.88
N PRO A 327 -12.41 -25.26 -23.33
CA PRO A 327 -13.69 -24.95 -22.69
C PRO A 327 -13.86 -25.56 -21.30
#